data_AF-D3AL90-F1
#
_entry.id   AF-D3AL90-F1
#
_cell.length_a   1.000
_cell.length_b   1.000
_cell.length_c   1.000
_cell.angle_alpha   90.00
_cell.angle_beta   90.00
_cell.angle_gamma   90.00
#
_symmetry.space_group_name_H-M   'P 1'
#
loop_
_entity.id
_entity.type
_entity.pdbx_description
1 polymer ?
#
loop_
_entity_poly.entity_id
_entity_poly.type
_entity_poly.pdbx_seq_one_letter_code
_entity_poly.pdbx_strand_id
1 'polypeptide(L)' 'MEYVKLSNGMEMPILGYGVYQVSKEECERCVLDALRAGYRSIDTAQAYFN' A
#
# COMPACT_ATOMS: atom_id res chain seq x y z
N MET A 1 3.73 -12.03 -7.99
CA MET A 1 4.07 -10.66 -7.53
C MET A 1 5.58 -10.64 -7.41
N GLU A 2 6.25 -9.65 -8.00
CA GLU A 2 7.71 -9.55 -7.94
C GLU A 2 8.16 -8.78 -6.69
N TYR A 3 9.32 -9.15 -6.17
CA TYR A 3 9.91 -8.60 -4.94
C TYR A 3 11.32 -8.10 -5.20
N VAL A 4 11.71 -7.07 -4.45
CA VAL A 4 13.10 -6.59 -4.37
C VAL A 4 13.63 -6.81 -2.95
N LYS A 5 14.89 -7.20 -2.84
CA LYS A 5 15.58 -7.33 -1.55
C LYS A 5 16.17 -5.98 -1.16
N LEU A 6 15.72 -5.44 -0.03
CA LEU A 6 16.25 -4.22 0.55
C LEU A 6 17.62 -4.46 1.18
N SER A 7 18.37 -3.38 1.45
CA SER A 7 19.71 -3.44 2.07
C SER A 7 19.71 -4.07 3.47
N ASN A 8 18.57 -4.03 4.17
CA ASN A 8 18.36 -4.71 5.46
C ASN A 8 17.96 -6.19 5.33
N GLY A 9 17.97 -6.74 4.11
CA GLY A 9 17.68 -8.14 3.83
C GLY A 9 16.19 -8.50 3.70
N MET A 10 15.28 -7.56 3.98
CA MET A 10 13.84 -7.76 3.83
C MET A 10 13.41 -7.74 2.37
N GLU A 11 12.36 -8.49 2.03
CA GLU A 11 11.74 -8.45 0.72
C GLU A 11 10.58 -7.44 0.71
N MET A 12 10.54 -6.58 -0.31
CA MET A 12 9.48 -5.61 -0.54
C MET A 12 8.82 -5.88 -1.90
N PRO A 13 7.47 -5.92 -1.98
CA PRO A 13 6.79 -5.98 -3.27
C PRO A 13 7.20 -4.80 -4.16
N ILE A 14 7.52 -5.06 -5.43
CA ILE A 14 7.89 -3.99 -6.39
C ILE A 14 6.68 -3.09 -6.69
N LEU A 15 5.46 -3.65 -6.64
CA LEU A 15 4.21 -2.93 -6.83
C LEU A 15 3.53 -2.65 -5.49
N GLY A 16 3.29 -1.37 -5.19
CA GLY A 16 2.56 -0.88 -4.02
C GLY A 16 1.27 -0.16 -4.39
N TYR A 17 0.36 -0.04 -3.41
CA TYR A 17 -0.87 0.73 -3.51
C TYR A 17 -0.75 2.01 -2.68
N GLY A 18 -0.69 3.17 -3.33
CA GLY A 18 -0.60 4.46 -2.65
C GLY A 18 -1.97 5.01 -2.29
N VAL A 19 -2.10 5.53 -1.07
CA VAL A 19 -3.37 6.10 -0.58
C VAL A 19 -3.38 7.64 -0.56
N TYR A 20 -2.38 8.32 -1.12
CA TYR A 20 -2.39 9.78 -1.18
C TYR A 20 -3.62 10.31 -1.93
N GLN A 21 -4.33 11.28 -1.35
CA GLN A 21 -5.57 11.89 -1.84
C GLN A 21 -6.81 10.97 -1.86
N VAL A 22 -6.73 9.73 -1.35
CA VAL A 22 -7.93 8.93 -1.08
C VAL A 22 -8.68 9.57 0.09
N SER A 23 -9.99 9.78 -0.07
CA SER A 23 -10.85 10.34 0.98
C SER A 23 -10.87 9.42 2.22
N LYS A 24 -11.03 10.01 3.40
CA LYS A 24 -11.08 9.24 4.67
C LYS A 24 -12.24 8.26 4.68
N GLU A 25 -13.36 8.64 4.08
CA GLU A 25 -14.58 7.83 4.01
C GLU A 25 -14.41 6.61 3.10
N GLU A 26 -13.54 6.68 2.09
CA GLU A 26 -13.32 5.60 1.13
C GLU A 26 -12.04 4.80 1.39
N CYS A 27 -11.09 5.33 2.17
CA CYS A 27 -9.76 4.76 2.37
C CYS A 27 -9.81 3.29 2.82
N GLU A 28 -10.67 2.97 3.80
CA GLU A 28 -10.84 1.60 4.27
C GLU A 28 -11.29 0.65 3.16
N ARG A 29 -12.34 1.01 2.41
CA ARG A 29 -12.85 0.19 1.29
C ARG A 29 -11.77 0.03 0.23
N CYS A 30 -11.10 1.11 -0.16
CA CYS A 30 -10.04 1.11 -1.17
C CYS A 30 -8.86 0.19 -0.78
N VAL A 31 -8.41 0.24 0.48
CA VAL A 31 -7.35 -0.65 0.98
C VAL A 31 -7.83 -2.11 1.01
N LEU A 32 -9.06 -2.38 1.46
CA LEU A 32 -9.63 -3.73 1.47
C LEU A 32 -9.71 -4.32 0.05
N ASP A 33 -10.11 -3.51 -0.93
CA ASP A 33 -10.18 -3.92 -2.33
C ASP A 33 -8.79 -4.16 -2.92
N ALA A 34 -7.80 -3.33 -2.60
CA ALA A 34 -6.41 -3.56 -2.99
C ALA A 34 -5.88 -4.88 -2.41
N LEU A 35 -6.17 -5.18 -1.14
CA LEU A 35 -5.78 -6.45 -0.51
C LEU A 35 -6.44 -7.66 -1.18
N ARG A 36 -7.73 -7.56 -1.54
CA ARG A 36 -8.48 -8.59 -2.28
C ARG A 36 -7.94 -8.79 -3.70
N ALA A 37 -7.51 -7.71 -4.36
CA ALA A 37 -6.87 -7.74 -5.67
C ALA A 37 -5.44 -8.29 -5.64
N GLY A 38 -4.86 -8.48 -4.45
CA GLY A 38 -3.55 -9.13 -4.28
C GLY A 38 -2.40 -8.18 -3.90
N TYR A 39 -2.65 -6.89 -3.69
CA TYR A 39 -1.63 -5.97 -3.19
C TYR A 39 -1.16 -6.36 -1.78
N ARG A 40 0.14 -6.19 -1.51
CA ARG A 40 0.76 -6.49 -0.21
C ARG A 40 1.65 -5.37 0.32
N SER A 41 1.88 -4.32 -0.46
CA SER A 41 2.51 -3.09 -0.02
C SER A 41 1.49 -1.97 -0.12
N ILE A 42 1.19 -1.32 1.00
CA ILE A 42 0.31 -0.15 1.10
C ILE A 42 1.19 1.04 1.49
N ASP A 43 1.24 2.05 0.63
CA ASP A 43 2.05 3.25 0.83
C ASP A 43 1.20 4.33 1.50
N THR A 44 1.57 4.69 2.73
CA THR A 44 0.83 5.59 3.63
C THR A 44 1.75 6.64 4.22
N ALA A 45 1.20 7.77 4.65
CA ALA A 45 1.92 8.74 5.47
C ALA A 45 0.98 9.43 6.46
N GLN A 46 1.50 9.82 7.62
CA GLN A 46 0.75 10.57 8.63
C GLN A 46 0.17 11.89 8.10
N ALA A 47 0.81 12.49 7.10
CA ALA A 47 0.37 13.73 6.46
C ALA A 47 -0.84 13.56 5.52
N TYR A 48 -1.27 12.32 5.22
CA TYR A 48 -2.39 12.07 4.30
C TYR A 48 -3.75 12.21 5.00
N PHE A 49 -3.79 12.09 6.33
CA PHE A 49 -4.97 12.29 7.18
C PHE A 49 -6.23 11.52 6.73
N ASN A 50 -6.03 10.35 6.14
CA ASN A 50 -7.08 9.47 5.65
C ASN A 50 -7.13 8.13 6.39
#